data_AF-A0A9P6K626-F1
#
_entry.id   AF-A0A9P6K626-F1
#
_cell.length_a   1.000
_cell.length_b   1.000
_cell.length_c   1.000
_cell.angle_alpha   90.00
_cell.angle_beta   90.00
_cell.angle_gamma   90.00
#
_symmetry.space_group_name_H-M   'P 1'
#
loop_
_entity.id
_entity.type
_entity.pdbx_description
1 polymer ?
#
loop_
_entity_poly.entity_id
_entity_poly.type
_entity_poly.pdbx_seq_one_letter_code
_entity_poly.pdbx_strand_id
1 'polypeptide(L)'
;MVETLTVRKDKNTGELYSLLIDIQETFPDAQRFRVKGAVINFLLDENEQRYDPKRIAYYPDDIIDIVTTNPTQASAILPVSEPRAQLLTDDRMIVTLSSLSIQPALPVRCDAHNDTLTQLAEAKEREEKMLVELAAAKERDEELRRMQQQTIDPLIVARQKIESILVQNYELHEYSIPRLFVILPDSASSDQLTIATAEPPAPIPVKNSIHLAKHEGYELSRPTEFFDQYDPYVLSMLKILRHCLAFAAVIAPAVAMAESGVKDIMDGVKSISESTMGAVDMSIGFLEKTLDDDTDADKILGNLYRITTNQGHVKWVCFDHYKETYRHTALTLFSQSVEAAGGIYDPHFRKISISEWNEGQIS
;
A
#
# COMPACT_ATOMS: atom_id res chain seq x y z
N MET A 1 20.24 17.95 -2.77
CA MET A 1 20.68 18.11 -4.17
C MET A 1 19.81 17.19 -5.00
N VAL A 2 19.22 17.68 -6.08
CA VAL A 2 18.39 16.87 -6.98
C VAL A 2 19.10 16.83 -8.32
N GLU A 3 19.34 15.63 -8.85
CA GLU A 3 20.05 15.40 -10.11
C GLU A 3 19.22 14.50 -11.01
N THR A 4 19.36 14.68 -12.32
CA THR A 4 18.67 13.85 -13.31
C THR A 4 19.47 12.57 -13.55
N LEU A 5 18.85 11.40 -13.39
CA LEU A 5 19.51 10.13 -13.65
C LEU A 5 19.58 9.83 -15.15
N THR A 6 20.69 9.26 -15.60
CA THR A 6 20.83 8.76 -16.98
C THR A 6 19.88 7.58 -17.21
N VAL A 7 19.11 7.65 -18.30
CA VAL A 7 18.14 6.62 -18.70
C VAL A 7 18.65 5.89 -19.94
N ARG A 8 18.60 4.56 -19.92
CA ARG A 8 18.97 3.66 -21.02
C ARG A 8 17.78 2.79 -21.40
N LYS A 9 17.82 2.22 -22.60
CA LYS A 9 16.79 1.31 -23.11
C LYS A 9 17.38 -0.09 -23.31
N ASP A 10 16.75 -1.11 -22.74
CA ASP A 10 17.15 -2.50 -22.92
C ASP A 10 16.88 -2.93 -24.37
N LYS A 11 17.86 -3.59 -24.99
CA LYS A 11 17.75 -4.00 -26.40
C LYS A 11 16.81 -5.19 -26.61
N ASN A 12 16.65 -6.02 -25.59
CA ASN A 12 15.85 -7.24 -25.65
C ASN A 12 14.42 -6.96 -25.22
N THR A 13 14.23 -6.30 -24.06
CA THR A 13 12.90 -6.05 -23.50
C THR A 13 12.29 -4.73 -23.97
N GLY A 14 13.11 -3.77 -24.41
CA GLY A 14 12.68 -2.42 -24.74
C GLY A 14 12.35 -1.54 -23.53
N GLU A 15 12.52 -2.05 -22.31
CA GLU A 15 12.24 -1.32 -21.07
C GLU A 15 13.31 -0.25 -20.80
N LEU A 16 12.88 0.83 -20.13
CA LEU A 16 13.77 1.90 -19.70
C LEU A 16 14.32 1.60 -18.30
N TYR A 17 15.62 1.85 -18.10
CA TYR A 17 16.30 1.60 -16.83
C TYR A 17 17.46 2.59 -16.59
N SER A 18 17.93 2.65 -15.35
CA SER A 18 19.15 3.36 -14.96
C SER A 18 20.16 2.37 -14.35
N LEU A 19 21.44 2.48 -14.75
CA LEU A 19 22.50 1.63 -14.20
C LEU A 19 22.97 2.16 -12.84
N LEU A 20 23.31 1.26 -11.92
CA LEU A 20 23.88 1.63 -10.63
C LEU A 20 25.19 2.42 -10.80
N ILE A 21 26.02 2.06 -11.78
CA ILE A 21 27.29 2.75 -12.04
C ILE A 21 27.08 4.21 -12.45
N ASP A 22 26.12 4.48 -13.34
CA ASP A 22 25.78 5.84 -13.78
C ASP A 22 25.28 6.69 -12.59
N ILE A 23 24.53 6.08 -11.66
CA ILE A 23 24.06 6.75 -10.44
C ILE A 23 25.23 7.01 -9.47
N GLN A 24 26.14 6.05 -9.33
CA GLN A 24 27.30 6.16 -8.45
C GLN A 24 28.35 7.17 -8.91
N GLU A 25 28.38 7.53 -10.20
CA GLU A 25 29.20 8.64 -10.70
C GLU A 25 28.78 9.98 -10.07
N THR A 26 27.48 10.18 -9.81
CA THR A 26 26.95 11.37 -9.13
C THR A 26 26.89 11.19 -7.61
N PHE A 27 26.60 9.97 -7.14
CA PHE A 27 26.41 9.64 -5.74
C PHE A 27 27.23 8.40 -5.35
N PRO A 28 28.53 8.52 -5.04
CA PRO A 28 29.43 7.38 -4.86
C PRO A 28 28.98 6.34 -3.83
N ASP A 29 28.28 6.78 -2.78
CA ASP A 29 27.78 5.91 -1.70
C ASP A 29 26.37 5.34 -1.95
N ALA A 30 25.83 5.50 -3.16
CA ALA A 30 24.51 4.99 -3.51
C ALA A 30 24.50 3.46 -3.50
N GLN A 31 23.67 2.87 -2.64
CA GLN A 31 23.49 1.42 -2.56
C GLN A 31 22.02 0.98 -2.53
N ARG A 32 21.12 1.85 -2.07
CA ARG A 32 19.68 1.56 -1.93
C ARG A 32 18.87 2.76 -2.39
N PHE A 33 17.69 2.49 -2.93
CA PHE A 33 16.83 3.47 -3.57
C PHE A 33 15.42 3.40 -2.99
N ARG A 34 14.75 4.55 -2.88
CA ARG A 34 13.32 4.61 -2.55
C ARG A 34 12.59 5.55 -3.50
N VAL A 35 11.34 5.24 -3.80
CA VAL A 35 10.40 6.16 -4.46
C VAL A 35 9.15 6.22 -3.60
N LYS A 36 8.72 7.45 -3.25
CA LYS A 36 7.54 7.68 -2.39
C LYS A 36 7.59 6.87 -1.08
N GLY A 37 8.78 6.71 -0.51
CA GLY A 37 9.01 5.96 0.74
C GLY A 37 9.13 4.43 0.59
N ALA A 38 8.78 3.85 -0.56
CA ALA A 38 8.92 2.42 -0.82
C ALA A 38 10.32 2.08 -1.33
N VAL A 39 10.94 1.00 -0.82
CA VAL A 39 12.26 0.53 -1.26
C VAL A 39 12.15 -0.11 -2.64
N ILE A 40 12.98 0.34 -3.58
CA ILE A 40 13.08 -0.24 -4.92
C ILE A 40 14.18 -1.28 -4.95
N ASN A 41 13.87 -2.44 -5.52
CA ASN A 41 14.83 -3.52 -5.75
C ASN A 41 15.51 -3.38 -7.11
N PHE A 42 16.70 -3.99 -7.24
CA PHE A 42 17.33 -4.15 -8.55
C PHE A 42 16.52 -5.10 -9.42
N LEU A 43 16.49 -4.82 -10.73
CA LEU A 43 15.81 -5.67 -11.71
C LEU A 43 16.43 -7.08 -11.73
N LEU A 44 15.56 -8.07 -11.90
CA LEU A 44 15.92 -9.48 -12.06
C LEU A 44 15.67 -9.91 -13.50
N ASP A 45 16.45 -10.86 -14.00
CA ASP A 45 16.26 -11.49 -15.30
C ASP A 45 15.24 -12.64 -15.24
N GLU A 46 15.05 -13.32 -16.37
CA GLU A 46 14.13 -14.46 -16.52
C GLU A 46 14.47 -15.66 -15.63
N ASN A 47 15.69 -15.72 -15.09
CA ASN A 47 16.14 -16.77 -14.18
C ASN A 47 16.14 -16.31 -12.72
N GLU A 48 15.44 -15.20 -12.42
CA GLU A 48 15.41 -14.55 -11.11
C GLU A 48 16.78 -14.08 -10.61
N GLN A 49 17.77 -13.94 -11.50
CA GLN A 49 19.08 -13.43 -11.16
C GLN A 49 19.15 -11.93 -11.34
N ARG A 50 19.84 -11.23 -10.44
CA ARG A 50 20.06 -9.78 -10.60
C ARG A 50 20.89 -9.54 -11.86
N TYR A 51 20.43 -8.62 -12.69
CA TYR A 51 21.22 -8.16 -13.83
C TYR A 51 22.61 -7.68 -13.39
N ASP A 52 23.63 -8.06 -14.16
CA ASP A 52 25.00 -7.55 -14.04
C ASP A 52 25.38 -6.85 -15.35
N PRO A 53 25.55 -5.51 -15.37
CA PRO A 53 25.57 -4.60 -14.23
C PRO A 53 24.19 -4.36 -13.59
N LYS A 54 24.18 -4.12 -12.27
CA LYS A 54 22.98 -3.82 -11.48
C LYS A 54 22.24 -2.60 -12.04
N ARG A 55 20.91 -2.71 -12.14
CA ARG A 55 20.04 -1.68 -12.71
C ARG A 55 18.71 -1.58 -11.97
N ILE A 56 18.13 -0.39 -11.97
CA ILE A 56 16.80 -0.10 -11.42
C ILE A 56 15.84 0.30 -12.55
N ALA A 57 14.55 0.06 -12.35
CA ALA A 57 13.51 0.48 -13.31
C ALA A 57 13.49 2.01 -13.47
N TYR A 58 13.01 2.48 -14.62
CA TYR A 58 12.79 3.90 -14.86
C TYR A 58 11.48 4.37 -14.20
N TYR A 59 11.55 5.46 -13.44
CA TYR A 59 10.41 6.08 -12.77
C TYR A 59 10.23 7.51 -13.30
N PRO A 60 9.39 7.71 -14.34
CA PRO A 60 9.15 9.05 -14.87
C PRO A 60 8.47 9.92 -13.81
N ASP A 61 8.88 11.19 -13.74
CA ASP A 61 8.30 12.23 -12.88
C ASP A 61 8.38 11.99 -11.36
N ASP A 62 9.05 10.92 -10.93
CA ASP A 62 9.23 10.56 -9.52
C ASP A 62 10.65 10.87 -9.03
N ILE A 63 10.77 11.33 -7.78
CA ILE A 63 12.05 11.56 -7.11
C ILE A 63 12.50 10.24 -6.47
N ILE A 64 13.70 9.79 -6.86
CA ILE A 64 14.36 8.61 -6.28
C ILE A 64 15.26 9.07 -5.13
N ASP A 65 14.89 8.72 -3.90
CA ASP A 65 15.71 8.96 -2.72
C ASP A 65 16.84 7.93 -2.65
N ILE A 66 18.08 8.41 -2.53
CA ILE A 66 19.27 7.57 -2.35
C ILE A 66 19.51 7.38 -0.86
N VAL A 67 19.44 6.13 -0.42
CA VAL A 67 19.76 5.76 0.96
C VAL A 67 21.24 5.37 1.01
N THR A 68 22.08 6.28 1.47
CA THR A 68 23.48 5.99 1.74
C THR A 68 23.56 5.14 3.02
N THR A 69 24.24 4.00 2.93
CA THR A 69 24.65 3.29 4.14
C THR A 69 25.81 4.07 4.72
N ASN A 70 25.53 5.09 5.53
CA ASN A 70 26.60 5.69 6.31
C ASN A 70 27.31 4.55 7.04
N PRO A 71 28.62 4.38 6.87
CA PRO A 71 29.36 3.45 7.71
C PRO A 71 29.13 3.95 9.13
N THR A 72 28.42 3.14 9.90
CA THR A 72 28.23 3.33 11.33
C THR A 72 29.53 3.87 11.90
N GLN A 73 29.53 5.16 12.25
CA GLN A 73 30.56 5.71 13.12
C GLN A 73 30.53 4.80 14.34
N ALA A 74 31.53 3.94 14.45
CA ALA A 74 31.79 3.23 15.67
C ALA A 74 31.98 4.32 16.73
N SER A 75 30.98 4.49 17.60
CA SER A 75 31.13 5.24 18.83
C SER A 75 32.30 4.61 19.59
N ALA A 76 33.47 5.20 19.43
CA ALA A 76 34.58 5.01 20.31
C ALA A 76 34.16 5.57 21.67
N ILE A 77 33.66 4.69 22.53
CA ILE A 77 33.53 4.93 23.95
C ILE A 77 34.95 5.15 24.48
N LEU A 78 35.33 6.40 24.69
CA LEU A 78 36.46 6.75 25.56
C LEU A 78 35.92 7.01 26.97
N PRO A 79 36.47 6.38 28.01
CA PRO A 79 36.18 6.75 29.38
C PRO A 79 37.01 7.99 29.74
N VAL A 80 36.35 9.14 29.93
CA VAL A 80 37.00 10.33 30.47
C VAL A 80 36.38 10.64 31.83
N SER A 81 37.23 10.47 32.82
CA SER A 81 37.04 10.73 34.23
C SER A 81 36.62 12.18 34.51
N GLU A 82 35.62 12.35 35.37
CA GLU A 82 35.28 13.63 35.99
C GLU A 82 36.44 14.19 36.81
N PRO A 83 36.58 15.52 36.83
CA PRO A 83 36.69 16.19 38.11
C PRO A 83 35.76 17.40 38.23
N ARG A 84 34.91 17.29 39.25
CA ARG A 84 34.35 18.31 40.15
C ARG A 84 35.05 19.70 40.17
N ALA A 85 34.30 20.75 39.84
CA ALA A 85 34.45 22.13 40.34
C ALA A 85 33.14 22.91 40.10
N GLN A 86 32.26 23.06 41.09
CA GLN A 86 32.12 24.25 41.95
C GLN A 86 32.02 25.60 41.22
N LEU A 87 30.78 25.93 40.84
CA LEU A 87 30.02 27.14 41.18
C LEU A 87 30.85 28.41 41.49
N LEU A 88 30.91 29.34 40.53
CA LEU A 88 31.15 30.76 40.78
C LEU A 88 30.10 31.59 40.04
N THR A 89 29.30 32.26 40.87
CA THR A 89 28.42 33.38 40.54
C THR A 89 29.24 34.62 40.22
N ASP A 90 29.06 35.22 39.06
CA ASP A 90 28.98 36.67 38.83
C ASP A 90 28.98 36.95 37.33
N ASP A 91 27.95 37.63 36.81
CA ASP A 91 28.24 38.84 36.05
C ASP A 91 27.02 39.76 35.98
N ARG A 92 27.10 40.81 36.81
CA ARG A 92 26.16 41.90 36.96
C ARG A 92 26.73 43.07 36.16
N MET A 93 26.32 43.24 34.90
CA MET A 93 26.67 44.44 34.12
C MET A 93 26.00 45.67 34.74
N ILE A 94 26.79 46.43 35.52
CA ILE A 94 26.51 47.80 35.90
C ILE A 94 26.99 48.69 34.74
N VAL A 95 26.04 49.29 34.01
CA VAL A 95 26.35 50.40 33.09
C VAL A 95 26.52 51.65 33.94
N THR A 96 27.74 52.17 33.92
CA THR A 96 28.20 53.38 34.60
C THR A 96 27.54 54.63 34.01
N LEU A 97 26.73 55.31 34.83
CA LEU A 97 26.31 56.69 34.60
C LEU A 97 27.49 57.63 34.90
N SER A 98 28.16 58.10 33.86
CA SER A 98 29.11 59.21 33.98
C SER A 98 28.37 60.56 33.87
N SER A 99 28.61 61.36 34.91
CA SER A 99 28.28 62.75 35.12
C SER A 99 28.68 63.70 33.99
N LEU A 100 27.75 64.55 33.55
CA LEU A 100 28.00 65.84 32.91
C LEU A 100 27.11 66.86 33.65
N SER A 101 27.69 67.60 34.59
CA SER A 101 28.19 68.97 34.40
C SER A 101 27.09 69.94 34.00
N ILE A 102 26.53 70.59 35.02
CA ILE A 102 25.56 71.67 34.94
C ILE A 102 26.28 72.94 34.47
N GLN A 103 25.86 73.50 33.35
CA GLN A 103 26.10 74.91 33.00
C GLN A 103 24.77 75.65 32.86
N PRO A 104 24.71 76.94 33.22
CA PRO A 104 23.46 77.67 33.37
C PRO A 104 23.01 78.37 32.08
N ALA A 105 21.68 78.42 31.95
CA ALA A 105 20.85 79.49 31.39
C ALA A 105 21.24 80.05 30.01
N LEU A 106 20.57 79.54 28.97
CA LEU A 106 20.35 80.22 27.70
C LEU A 106 18.83 80.28 27.39
N PRO A 107 18.39 81.29 26.64
CA PRO A 107 16.99 81.71 26.61
C PRO A 107 16.14 80.71 25.82
N VAL A 108 15.19 80.12 26.54
CA VAL A 108 13.77 79.99 26.15
C VAL A 108 13.54 80.28 24.66
N ARG A 109 13.66 79.25 23.83
CA ARG A 109 13.09 79.19 22.48
C ARG A 109 12.07 78.06 22.48
N CYS A 110 10.95 78.31 23.17
CA CYS A 110 9.89 77.32 23.44
C CYS A 110 9.14 76.84 22.20
N ASP A 111 9.23 77.58 21.09
CA ASP A 111 8.37 77.32 19.93
C ASP A 111 8.85 76.10 19.11
N ALA A 112 10.15 75.93 18.93
CA ALA A 112 10.70 74.82 18.12
C ALA A 112 10.55 73.44 18.78
N HIS A 113 10.47 73.39 20.12
CA HIS A 113 10.32 72.13 20.85
C HIS A 113 8.88 71.60 20.77
N ASN A 114 7.89 72.49 20.77
CA ASN A 114 6.47 72.13 20.64
C ASN A 114 6.15 71.58 19.25
N ASP A 115 6.77 72.11 18.19
CA ASP A 115 6.61 71.59 16.83
C ASP A 115 7.13 70.15 16.69
N THR A 116 8.25 69.85 17.36
CA THR A 116 8.87 68.51 17.34
C THR A 116 8.00 67.49 18.07
N LEU A 117 7.40 67.86 19.20
CA LEU A 117 6.47 67.02 19.95
C LEU A 117 5.18 66.74 19.17
N THR A 118 4.68 67.75 18.44
CA THR A 118 3.48 67.60 17.59
C THR A 118 3.75 66.62 16.45
N GLN A 119 4.90 66.75 15.76
CA GLN A 119 5.29 65.81 14.71
C GLN A 119 5.48 64.37 15.22
N LEU A 120 6.01 64.20 16.44
CA LEU A 120 6.15 62.88 17.06
C LEU A 120 4.79 62.24 17.36
N ALA A 121 3.82 63.03 17.84
CA ALA A 121 2.47 62.56 18.13
C ALA A 121 1.75 62.11 16.84
N GLU A 122 1.81 62.91 15.78
CA GLU A 122 1.24 62.54 14.48
C GLU A 122 1.92 61.31 13.86
N ALA A 123 3.24 61.19 13.98
CA ALA A 123 3.96 60.04 13.48
C ALA A 123 3.52 58.76 14.20
N LYS A 124 3.35 58.83 15.53
CA LYS A 124 2.86 57.72 16.34
C LYS A 124 1.42 57.32 15.98
N GLU A 125 0.54 58.30 15.72
CA GLU A 125 -0.83 58.03 15.26
C GLU A 125 -0.86 57.32 13.90
N ARG A 126 0.00 57.73 12.96
CA ARG A 126 0.13 57.06 11.65
C ARG A 126 0.65 55.63 11.79
N GLU A 127 1.60 55.40 12.68
CA GLU A 127 2.14 54.07 12.97
C GLU A 127 1.08 53.15 13.59
N GLU A 128 0.32 53.66 14.56
CA GLU A 128 -0.78 52.91 15.19
C GLU A 128 -1.88 52.58 14.17
N LYS A 129 -2.24 53.53 13.31
CA LYS A 129 -3.20 53.29 12.22
C LYS A 129 -2.70 52.23 11.23
N MET A 130 -1.42 52.24 10.88
CA MET A 130 -0.81 51.24 9.99
C MET A 130 -0.84 49.84 10.63
N LEU A 131 -0.58 49.73 11.93
CA LEU A 131 -0.66 48.46 12.66
C LEU A 131 -2.08 47.89 12.69
N VAL A 132 -3.09 48.74 12.85
CA VAL A 132 -4.50 48.33 12.81
C VAL A 132 -4.89 47.84 11.41
N GLU A 133 -4.50 48.55 10.36
CA GLU A 133 -4.77 48.13 8.97
C GLU A 133 -4.05 46.81 8.62
N LEU A 134 -2.82 46.62 9.10
CA LEU A 134 -2.06 45.39 8.91
C LEU A 134 -2.72 44.20 9.62
N ALA A 135 -3.22 44.40 10.84
CA ALA A 135 -3.94 43.36 11.57
C ALA A 135 -5.25 42.96 10.84
N ALA A 136 -6.01 43.93 10.35
CA ALA A 136 -7.23 43.68 9.58
C ALA A 136 -6.96 43.00 8.23
N ALA A 137 -5.84 43.34 7.57
CA ALA A 137 -5.42 42.66 6.34
C ALA A 137 -5.06 41.20 6.60
N LYS A 138 -4.35 40.92 7.71
CA LYS A 138 -3.98 39.57 8.11
C LYS A 138 -5.20 38.71 8.45
N GLU A 139 -6.21 39.29 9.10
CA GLU A 139 -7.45 38.57 9.42
C GLU A 139 -8.21 38.15 8.14
N ARG A 140 -8.30 39.04 7.15
CA ARG A 140 -8.91 38.74 5.85
C ARG A 140 -8.16 37.64 5.08
N ASP A 141 -6.84 37.64 5.13
CA ASP A 141 -6.01 36.59 4.52
C ASP A 141 -6.24 35.23 5.18
N GLU A 142 -6.31 35.18 6.51
CA GLU A 142 -6.59 33.96 7.26
C GLU A 142 -8.01 33.43 7.00
N GLU A 143 -8.98 34.31 6.84
CA GLU A 143 -10.35 33.94 6.46
C GLU A 143 -10.42 33.37 5.03
N LEU A 144 -9.73 33.99 4.08
CA LEU A 144 -9.61 33.47 2.71
C LEU A 144 -8.97 32.07 2.69
N ARG A 145 -7.91 31.87 3.49
CA ARG A 145 -7.29 30.55 3.66
C ARG A 145 -8.26 29.51 4.22
N ARG A 146 -9.06 29.89 5.23
CA ARG A 146 -10.08 28.99 5.81
C ARG A 146 -11.14 28.60 4.78
N MET A 147 -11.62 29.55 3.97
CA MET A 147 -12.59 29.28 2.90
C MET A 147 -12.00 28.36 1.80
N GLN A 148 -10.74 28.58 1.41
CA GLN A 148 -10.05 27.69 0.48
C GLN A 148 -9.92 26.27 1.06
N GLN A 149 -9.55 26.13 2.33
CA GLN A 149 -9.41 24.82 2.97
C GLN A 149 -10.75 24.07 3.01
N GLN A 150 -11.84 24.75 3.36
CA GLN A 150 -13.19 24.17 3.36
C GLN A 150 -13.63 23.67 1.97
N THR A 151 -13.10 24.24 0.89
CA THR A 151 -13.38 23.82 -0.49
C THR A 151 -12.50 22.65 -0.93
N ILE A 152 -11.26 22.59 -0.44
CA ILE A 152 -10.28 21.57 -0.80
C ILE A 152 -10.55 20.25 -0.07
N ASP A 153 -10.96 20.28 1.19
CA ASP A 153 -11.15 19.07 2.01
C ASP A 153 -12.17 18.08 1.39
N PRO A 154 -13.35 18.51 0.88
CA PRO A 154 -14.28 17.61 0.22
C PRO A 154 -13.71 16.98 -1.07
N LEU A 155 -12.86 17.71 -1.80
CA LEU A 155 -12.22 17.22 -3.02
C LEU A 155 -11.17 16.14 -2.71
N ILE A 156 -10.42 16.30 -1.61
CA ILE A 156 -9.48 15.28 -1.14
C ILE A 156 -10.24 14.00 -0.76
N VAL A 157 -11.34 14.13 -0.01
CA VAL A 157 -12.17 12.98 0.38
C VAL A 157 -12.79 12.30 -0.86
N ALA A 158 -13.29 13.08 -1.82
CA ALA A 158 -13.84 12.54 -3.07
C ALA A 158 -12.77 11.79 -3.88
N ARG A 159 -11.56 12.35 -4.00
CA ARG A 159 -10.43 11.71 -4.66
C ARG A 159 -10.03 10.41 -3.97
N GLN A 160 -9.86 10.42 -2.65
CA GLN A 160 -9.54 9.22 -1.87
C GLN A 160 -10.61 8.15 -2.03
N LYS A 161 -11.89 8.54 -2.07
CA LYS A 161 -13.00 7.61 -2.30
C LYS A 161 -12.94 6.99 -3.70
N ILE A 162 -12.66 7.80 -4.73
CA ILE A 162 -12.48 7.30 -6.10
C ILE A 162 -11.27 6.36 -6.18
N GLU A 163 -10.13 6.75 -5.62
CA GLU A 163 -8.93 5.90 -5.56
C GLU A 163 -9.22 4.59 -4.80
N SER A 164 -9.96 4.62 -3.69
CA SER A 164 -10.35 3.41 -2.95
C SER A 164 -11.27 2.49 -3.76
N ILE A 165 -12.20 3.05 -4.56
CA ILE A 165 -13.07 2.28 -5.46
C ILE A 165 -12.27 1.66 -6.60
N LEU A 166 -11.33 2.42 -7.18
CA LEU A 166 -10.45 1.94 -8.23
C LEU A 166 -9.50 0.86 -7.72
N VAL A 167 -8.88 1.06 -6.56
CA VAL A 167 -8.00 0.07 -5.90
C VAL A 167 -8.79 -1.16 -5.49
N GLN A 168 -9.98 -1.04 -4.90
CA GLN A 168 -10.81 -2.20 -4.58
C GLN A 168 -11.21 -2.97 -5.85
N ASN A 169 -11.57 -2.28 -6.94
CA ASN A 169 -11.84 -2.94 -8.20
C ASN A 169 -10.57 -3.62 -8.76
N TYR A 170 -9.41 -2.98 -8.67
CA TYR A 170 -8.15 -3.52 -9.16
C TYR A 170 -7.66 -4.71 -8.32
N GLU A 171 -7.71 -4.62 -6.99
CA GLU A 171 -7.36 -5.69 -6.04
C GLU A 171 -8.37 -6.86 -6.09
N LEU A 172 -9.65 -6.62 -6.42
CA LEU A 172 -10.60 -7.69 -6.71
C LEU A 172 -10.28 -8.43 -8.02
N HIS A 173 -9.61 -7.77 -8.97
CA HIS A 173 -9.12 -8.36 -10.21
C HIS A 173 -7.72 -8.99 -10.07
N GLU A 174 -6.88 -8.53 -9.13
CA GLU A 174 -5.51 -9.02 -8.93
C GLU A 174 -5.31 -10.02 -7.78
N TYR A 175 -6.24 -10.12 -6.81
CA TYR A 175 -6.29 -11.26 -5.88
C TYR A 175 -7.17 -12.38 -6.42
N SER A 176 -6.85 -12.82 -7.64
CA SER A 176 -6.97 -14.21 -8.04
C SER A 176 -5.94 -15.04 -7.28
N ILE A 177 -6.09 -15.20 -5.96
CA ILE A 177 -5.62 -16.43 -5.33
C ILE A 177 -6.79 -17.40 -5.55
N PRO A 178 -6.77 -18.25 -6.59
CA PRO A 178 -7.68 -19.38 -6.63
C PRO A 178 -7.50 -20.13 -5.31
N ARG A 179 -8.51 -20.12 -4.45
CA ARG A 179 -8.53 -20.99 -3.29
C ARG A 179 -8.67 -22.40 -3.84
N LEU A 180 -7.54 -23.10 -3.86
CA LEU A 180 -7.41 -24.47 -4.31
C LEU A 180 -8.20 -25.36 -3.35
N PHE A 181 -9.28 -25.97 -3.82
CA PHE A 181 -9.97 -27.03 -3.09
C PHE A 181 -9.55 -28.35 -3.72
N VAL A 182 -8.78 -29.15 -2.98
CA VAL A 182 -8.39 -30.50 -3.42
C VAL A 182 -9.50 -31.45 -2.99
N ILE A 183 -10.22 -32.01 -3.95
CA ILE A 183 -11.24 -33.03 -3.71
C ILE A 183 -10.50 -34.37 -3.62
N LEU A 184 -10.49 -34.97 -2.44
CA LEU A 184 -9.99 -36.34 -2.25
C LEU A 184 -11.19 -37.30 -2.20
N PRO A 185 -11.09 -38.49 -2.80
CA PRO A 185 -12.13 -39.51 -2.68
C PRO A 185 -12.31 -39.93 -1.22
N ASP A 186 -13.55 -40.16 -0.81
CA ASP A 186 -13.86 -40.68 0.52
C ASP A 186 -13.20 -42.05 0.69
N SER A 187 -12.19 -42.13 1.56
CA SER A 187 -11.70 -43.42 2.05
C SER A 187 -12.78 -43.99 2.96
N ALA A 188 -13.55 -44.94 2.42
CA ALA A 188 -14.61 -45.61 3.17
C ALA A 188 -14.09 -46.17 4.51
N SER A 189 -14.86 -45.87 5.56
CA SER A 189 -14.81 -46.38 6.94
C SER A 189 -13.71 -45.82 7.87
N SER A 190 -14.12 -44.91 8.77
CA SER A 190 -13.43 -44.65 10.03
C SER A 190 -14.47 -44.54 11.14
N ASP A 191 -14.68 -45.66 11.83
CA ASP A 191 -15.54 -45.75 13.01
C ASP A 191 -14.93 -45.01 14.21
N GLN A 192 -15.80 -44.19 14.82
CA GLN A 192 -15.83 -43.71 16.21
C GLN A 192 -14.53 -43.44 16.97
N LEU A 193 -14.28 -42.16 17.27
CA LEU A 193 -13.55 -41.77 18.48
C LEU A 193 -14.29 -40.66 19.25
N THR A 194 -14.81 -41.05 20.41
CA THR A 194 -15.47 -40.21 21.41
C THR A 194 -14.48 -39.22 22.01
N ILE A 195 -14.77 -37.91 21.97
CA ILE A 195 -14.00 -36.89 22.69
C ILE A 195 -14.81 -36.40 23.89
N ALA A 196 -14.22 -36.57 25.07
CA ALA A 196 -14.74 -36.13 26.35
C ALA A 196 -14.51 -34.63 26.57
N THR A 197 -15.47 -34.00 27.24
CA THR A 197 -15.57 -32.59 27.62
C THR A 197 -14.59 -32.22 28.74
N ALA A 198 -13.81 -31.15 28.59
CA ALA A 198 -13.10 -30.49 29.70
C ALA A 198 -12.99 -28.97 29.49
N GLU A 199 -12.95 -28.25 30.61
CA GLU A 199 -13.10 -26.82 30.91
C GLU A 199 -12.22 -25.80 30.12
N PRO A 200 -12.58 -24.48 30.15
CA PRO A 200 -12.00 -23.48 29.26
C PRO A 200 -10.68 -22.87 29.79
N PRO A 201 -9.65 -22.65 28.94
CA PRO A 201 -8.48 -21.88 29.32
C PRO A 201 -8.51 -20.43 28.76
N ALA A 202 -7.75 -19.58 29.45
CA ALA A 202 -7.59 -18.13 29.30
C ALA A 202 -7.20 -17.65 27.87
N PRO A 203 -7.30 -16.33 27.57
CA PRO A 203 -7.18 -15.79 26.21
C PRO A 203 -5.78 -16.01 25.63
N ILE A 204 -5.71 -16.68 24.47
CA ILE A 204 -4.47 -17.01 23.77
C ILE A 204 -4.10 -15.87 22.79
N PRO A 205 -2.82 -15.45 22.72
CA PRO A 205 -2.36 -14.49 21.71
C PRO A 205 -2.47 -15.11 20.32
N VAL A 206 -3.18 -14.43 19.41
CA VAL A 206 -3.44 -14.94 18.06
C VAL A 206 -2.15 -14.95 17.26
N LYS A 207 -1.61 -16.16 17.03
CA LYS A 207 -0.60 -16.44 16.00
C LYS A 207 -1.34 -16.78 14.72
N ASN A 208 -0.96 -16.15 13.60
CA ASN A 208 -1.50 -16.49 12.28
C ASN A 208 -1.01 -17.90 11.87
N SER A 209 -1.71 -18.94 12.31
CA SER A 209 -1.54 -20.31 11.82
C SER A 209 -2.48 -20.59 10.66
N ILE A 210 -1.98 -21.27 9.63
CA ILE A 210 -2.82 -21.81 8.56
C ILE A 210 -3.67 -22.92 9.18
N HIS A 211 -4.98 -22.74 9.19
CA HIS A 211 -5.92 -23.75 9.68
C HIS A 211 -6.49 -24.54 8.51
N LEU A 212 -6.24 -25.85 8.48
CA LEU A 212 -6.94 -26.78 7.61
C LEU A 212 -8.24 -27.16 8.32
N ALA A 213 -9.38 -26.77 7.75
CA ALA A 213 -10.70 -27.17 8.26
C ALA A 213 -11.17 -28.43 7.51
N LYS A 214 -11.54 -29.47 8.26
CA LYS A 214 -12.18 -30.66 7.70
C LYS A 214 -13.60 -30.25 7.27
N HIS A 215 -13.90 -30.35 5.98
CA HIS A 215 -15.27 -30.23 5.48
C HIS A 215 -15.69 -31.57 4.89
N GLU A 216 -16.96 -31.92 5.02
CA GLU A 216 -17.57 -32.96 4.18
C GLU A 216 -17.46 -32.45 2.74
N GLY A 217 -16.94 -33.25 1.81
CA GLY A 217 -16.72 -32.82 0.43
C GLY A 217 -17.98 -32.23 -0.21
N TYR A 218 -17.81 -31.46 -1.28
CA TYR A 218 -18.96 -31.04 -2.08
C TYR A 218 -19.27 -32.13 -3.11
N GLU A 219 -20.53 -32.55 -3.17
CA GLU A 219 -21.00 -33.45 -4.23
C GLU A 219 -21.11 -32.66 -5.54
N LEU A 220 -20.38 -33.09 -6.58
CA LEU A 220 -20.50 -32.50 -7.90
C LEU A 220 -21.81 -32.97 -8.53
N SER A 221 -22.77 -32.07 -8.74
CA SER A 221 -24.07 -32.41 -9.32
C SER A 221 -23.98 -32.88 -10.78
N ARG A 222 -22.89 -32.53 -11.48
CA ARG A 222 -22.63 -32.87 -12.90
C ARG A 222 -21.15 -33.24 -13.08
N PRO A 223 -20.70 -34.39 -12.57
CA PRO A 223 -19.28 -34.73 -12.52
C PRO A 223 -18.65 -34.85 -13.90
N THR A 224 -19.35 -35.47 -14.86
CA THR A 224 -18.87 -35.63 -16.24
C THR A 224 -18.56 -34.29 -16.89
N GLU A 225 -19.50 -33.35 -16.86
CA GLU A 225 -19.30 -32.03 -17.49
C GLU A 225 -18.25 -31.18 -16.79
N PHE A 226 -18.10 -31.34 -15.47
CA PHE A 226 -17.03 -30.70 -14.74
C PHE A 226 -15.68 -31.19 -15.24
N PHE A 227 -15.48 -32.50 -15.36
CA PHE A 227 -14.23 -33.08 -15.84
C PHE A 227 -14.01 -32.79 -17.34
N ASP A 228 -15.05 -32.83 -18.17
CA ASP A 228 -14.97 -32.41 -19.58
C ASP A 228 -14.48 -30.96 -19.76
N GLN A 229 -14.81 -30.09 -18.79
CA GLN A 229 -14.45 -28.67 -18.82
C GLN A 229 -13.12 -28.35 -18.12
N TYR A 230 -12.78 -29.08 -17.06
CA TYR A 230 -11.69 -28.73 -16.15
C TYR A 230 -10.59 -29.79 -16.04
N ASP A 231 -10.68 -30.93 -16.74
CA ASP A 231 -9.69 -32.01 -16.64
C ASP A 231 -8.24 -31.54 -16.78
N PRO A 232 -7.86 -30.77 -17.82
CA PRO A 232 -6.47 -30.32 -17.97
C PRO A 232 -5.99 -29.44 -16.81
N TYR A 233 -6.90 -28.65 -16.24
CA TYR A 233 -6.63 -27.78 -15.10
C TYR A 233 -6.48 -28.60 -13.81
N VAL A 234 -7.41 -29.52 -13.53
CA VAL A 234 -7.36 -30.42 -12.37
C VAL A 234 -6.09 -31.28 -12.42
N LEU A 235 -5.75 -31.82 -13.58
CA LEU A 235 -4.51 -32.58 -13.79
C LEU A 235 -3.26 -31.72 -13.51
N SER A 236 -3.20 -30.49 -14.03
CA SER A 236 -2.07 -29.58 -13.79
C SER A 236 -1.90 -29.26 -12.31
N MET A 237 -3.01 -29.02 -11.60
CA MET A 237 -3.00 -28.76 -10.16
C MET A 237 -2.53 -29.98 -9.36
N LEU A 238 -3.01 -31.18 -9.70
CA LEU A 238 -2.58 -32.41 -9.04
C LEU A 238 -1.09 -32.68 -9.25
N LYS A 239 -0.55 -32.40 -10.45
CA LYS A 239 0.89 -32.48 -10.73
C LYS A 239 1.69 -31.52 -9.84
N ILE A 240 1.24 -30.27 -9.69
CA ILE A 240 1.88 -29.28 -8.79
C ILE A 240 1.83 -29.77 -7.34
N LEU A 241 0.66 -30.23 -6.88
CA LEU A 241 0.48 -30.74 -5.52
C LEU A 241 1.42 -31.93 -5.24
N ARG A 242 1.56 -32.85 -6.20
CA ARG A 242 2.52 -33.96 -6.12
C ARG A 242 3.95 -33.46 -5.92
N HIS A 243 4.38 -32.44 -6.66
CA HIS A 243 5.72 -31.87 -6.54
C HIS A 243 5.92 -31.20 -5.17
N CYS A 244 4.93 -30.45 -4.68
CA CYS A 244 4.97 -29.84 -3.35
C CYS A 244 5.08 -30.89 -2.23
N LEU A 245 4.29 -31.97 -2.32
CA LEU A 245 4.32 -33.08 -1.35
C LEU A 245 5.68 -33.80 -1.38
N ALA A 246 6.23 -34.07 -2.57
CA ALA A 246 7.56 -34.67 -2.73
C ALA A 246 8.66 -33.79 -2.10
N PHE A 247 8.57 -32.47 -2.27
CA PHE A 247 9.54 -31.53 -1.71
C PHE A 247 9.46 -31.44 -0.17
N ALA A 248 8.24 -31.42 0.39
CA ALA A 248 8.02 -31.41 1.83
C ALA A 248 8.62 -32.65 2.53
N ALA A 249 8.54 -33.82 1.88
CA ALA A 249 9.12 -35.06 2.38
C ALA A 249 10.66 -35.04 2.46
N VAL A 250 11.33 -34.24 1.61
CA VAL A 250 12.81 -34.12 1.59
C VAL A 250 13.31 -33.16 2.68
N ILE A 251 12.56 -32.12 3.01
CA ILE A 251 13.00 -31.07 3.95
C ILE A 251 12.70 -31.42 5.42
N ALA A 252 11.63 -32.17 5.68
CA ALA A 252 11.21 -32.50 7.05
C ALA A 252 12.32 -33.08 7.95
N PRO A 253 13.22 -33.97 7.48
CA PRO A 253 14.29 -34.52 8.32
C PRO A 253 15.37 -33.51 8.72
N ALA A 254 15.61 -32.47 7.93
CA ALA A 254 16.67 -31.48 8.21
C ALA A 254 16.30 -30.51 9.35
N VAL A 255 15.00 -30.29 9.56
CA VAL A 255 14.48 -29.40 10.62
C VAL A 255 14.26 -30.15 11.93
N ALA A 256 13.99 -31.45 11.87
CA ALA A 256 13.68 -32.29 13.04
C ALA A 256 14.89 -32.66 13.92
N MET A 257 16.12 -32.34 13.50
CA MET A 257 17.34 -32.63 14.27
C MET A 257 17.53 -31.79 15.55
N ALA A 258 16.60 -30.88 15.88
CA ALA A 258 16.73 -29.95 16.99
C ALA A 258 16.01 -30.36 18.29
N GLU A 259 15.00 -31.24 18.29
CA GLU A 259 14.18 -31.49 19.49
C GLU A 259 13.70 -32.95 19.61
N SER A 260 13.93 -33.57 20.78
CA SER A 260 13.72 -35.01 21.03
C SER A 260 12.26 -35.47 21.18
N GLY A 261 11.28 -34.56 21.01
CA GLY A 261 9.84 -34.86 21.04
C GLY A 261 9.18 -35.00 19.66
N VAL A 262 9.93 -34.86 18.57
CA VAL A 262 9.39 -34.69 17.21
C VAL A 262 9.15 -36.03 16.48
N LYS A 263 9.65 -37.16 17.01
CA LYS A 263 9.63 -38.44 16.29
C LYS A 263 8.23 -38.95 15.97
N ASP A 264 7.34 -39.00 16.97
CA ASP A 264 5.97 -39.51 16.78
C ASP A 264 5.14 -38.58 15.87
N ILE A 265 5.41 -37.27 15.92
CA ILE A 265 4.80 -36.27 15.04
C ILE A 265 5.28 -36.48 13.60
N MET A 266 6.57 -36.75 13.42
CA MET A 266 7.18 -36.91 12.09
C MET A 266 6.73 -38.22 11.43
N ASP A 267 6.58 -39.31 12.19
CA ASP A 267 6.00 -40.56 11.69
C ASP A 267 4.53 -40.37 11.26
N GLY A 268 3.75 -39.57 12.00
CA GLY A 268 2.39 -39.18 11.63
C GLY A 268 2.32 -38.34 10.34
N VAL A 269 3.17 -37.30 10.24
CA VAL A 269 3.26 -36.44 9.03
C VAL A 269 3.71 -37.26 7.83
N LYS A 270 4.69 -38.15 8.00
CA LYS A 270 5.17 -39.05 6.96
C LYS A 270 4.04 -39.95 6.46
N SER A 271 3.32 -40.60 7.36
CA SER A 271 2.18 -41.47 7.01
C SER A 271 1.09 -40.72 6.25
N ILE A 272 0.75 -39.49 6.67
CA ILE A 272 -0.23 -38.64 5.96
C ILE A 272 0.29 -38.26 4.58
N SER A 273 1.56 -37.88 4.46
CA SER A 273 2.15 -37.49 3.18
C SER A 273 2.19 -38.64 2.17
N GLU A 274 2.54 -39.86 2.61
CA GLU A 274 2.57 -41.06 1.77
C GLU A 274 1.18 -41.46 1.30
N SER A 275 0.19 -41.44 2.20
CA SER A 275 -1.21 -41.73 1.86
C SER A 275 -1.78 -40.70 0.88
N THR A 276 -1.52 -39.40 1.11
CA THR A 276 -1.97 -38.32 0.24
C THR A 276 -1.31 -38.40 -1.13
N MET A 277 -0.01 -38.70 -1.18
CA MET A 277 0.72 -38.84 -2.45
C MET A 277 0.19 -40.01 -3.28
N GLY A 278 -0.14 -41.14 -2.66
CA GLY A 278 -0.79 -42.26 -3.35
C GLY A 278 -2.17 -41.91 -3.93
N ALA A 279 -2.98 -41.13 -3.21
CA ALA A 279 -4.28 -40.65 -3.70
C ALA A 279 -4.13 -39.65 -4.87
N VAL A 280 -3.15 -38.76 -4.80
CA VAL A 280 -2.82 -37.81 -5.88
C VAL A 280 -2.33 -38.55 -7.12
N ASP A 281 -1.43 -39.54 -6.98
CA ASP A 281 -0.93 -40.33 -8.11
C ASP A 281 -2.04 -41.14 -8.79
N MET A 282 -2.96 -41.75 -8.02
CA MET A 282 -4.14 -42.42 -8.58
C MET A 282 -5.05 -41.45 -9.36
N SER A 283 -5.24 -40.23 -8.84
CA SER A 283 -6.07 -39.20 -9.47
C SER A 283 -5.44 -38.69 -10.77
N ILE A 284 -4.11 -38.47 -10.77
CA ILE A 284 -3.35 -38.12 -11.98
C ILE A 284 -3.50 -39.22 -13.04
N GLY A 285 -3.28 -40.48 -12.67
CA GLY A 285 -3.36 -41.60 -13.62
C GLY A 285 -4.75 -41.79 -14.23
N PHE A 286 -5.82 -41.54 -13.45
CA PHE A 286 -7.19 -41.55 -13.97
C PHE A 286 -7.43 -40.44 -15.00
N LEU A 287 -7.00 -39.22 -14.69
CA LEU A 287 -7.18 -38.06 -15.57
C LEU A 287 -6.32 -38.14 -16.84
N GLU A 288 -5.07 -38.58 -16.74
CA GLU A 288 -4.19 -38.78 -17.91
C GLU A 288 -4.79 -39.83 -18.86
N LYS A 289 -5.31 -40.93 -18.32
CA LYS A 289 -6.00 -41.95 -19.12
C LYS A 289 -7.27 -41.41 -19.80
N THR A 290 -8.02 -40.56 -19.10
CA THR A 290 -9.28 -39.98 -19.63
C THR A 290 -8.99 -38.95 -20.71
N LEU A 291 -7.91 -38.18 -20.58
CA LEU A 291 -7.50 -37.16 -21.55
C LEU A 291 -6.87 -37.73 -22.82
N ASP A 292 -6.18 -38.87 -22.74
CA ASP A 292 -5.60 -39.53 -23.92
C ASP A 292 -6.67 -40.07 -24.90
N ASP A 293 -7.92 -40.21 -24.46
CA ASP A 293 -9.04 -40.71 -25.28
C ASP A 293 -9.80 -39.59 -26.05
N ASP A 294 -9.60 -38.29 -25.74
CA ASP A 294 -10.39 -37.17 -26.30
C ASP A 294 -9.52 -36.26 -27.22
N THR A 295 -9.44 -36.61 -28.51
CA THR A 295 -8.64 -35.89 -29.53
C THR A 295 -9.37 -34.72 -30.20
N ASP A 296 -10.05 -33.86 -29.44
CA ASP A 296 -10.67 -32.62 -29.96
C ASP A 296 -9.88 -31.37 -29.53
N ALA A 297 -9.05 -30.88 -30.46
CA ALA A 297 -8.06 -29.81 -30.27
C ALA A 297 -8.64 -28.38 -30.16
N ASP A 298 -9.96 -28.20 -30.16
CA ASP A 298 -10.60 -26.87 -30.28
C ASP A 298 -11.34 -26.40 -29.00
N LYS A 299 -11.18 -27.05 -27.84
CA LYS A 299 -11.81 -26.62 -26.59
C LYS A 299 -11.06 -25.43 -25.95
N ILE A 300 -11.43 -24.20 -26.36
CA ILE A 300 -10.99 -22.95 -25.74
C ILE A 300 -11.52 -22.85 -24.28
N LEU A 301 -10.61 -22.52 -23.36
CA LEU A 301 -10.79 -22.49 -21.90
C LEU A 301 -11.64 -21.29 -21.40
N GLY A 302 -12.70 -21.58 -20.63
CA GLY A 302 -13.18 -20.85 -19.44
C GLY A 302 -13.64 -19.37 -19.51
N ASN A 303 -14.93 -19.12 -19.77
CA ASN A 303 -15.56 -17.78 -19.72
C ASN A 303 -16.34 -17.49 -18.42
N LEU A 304 -15.81 -17.82 -17.23
CA LEU A 304 -16.46 -17.53 -15.95
C LEU A 304 -15.76 -16.37 -15.21
N TYR A 305 -16.57 -15.44 -14.70
CA TYR A 305 -16.17 -14.19 -14.07
C TYR A 305 -16.76 -14.10 -12.67
N ARG A 306 -15.97 -13.63 -11.71
CA ARG A 306 -16.42 -13.40 -10.34
C ARG A 306 -17.13 -12.05 -10.24
N ILE A 307 -18.32 -12.03 -9.63
CA ILE A 307 -19.05 -10.81 -9.28
C ILE A 307 -19.36 -10.79 -7.78
N THR A 308 -19.42 -9.59 -7.20
CA THR A 308 -19.90 -9.38 -5.83
C THR A 308 -21.28 -8.75 -5.90
N THR A 309 -22.27 -9.41 -5.31
CA THR A 309 -23.64 -8.89 -5.19
C THR A 309 -23.68 -7.69 -4.24
N ASN A 310 -24.72 -6.87 -4.34
CA ASN A 310 -24.97 -5.75 -3.42
C ASN A 310 -25.08 -6.14 -1.93
N GLN A 311 -25.31 -7.43 -1.62
CA GLN A 311 -25.30 -7.97 -0.27
C GLN A 311 -23.91 -8.42 0.21
N GLY A 312 -22.87 -8.28 -0.61
CA GLY A 312 -21.51 -8.73 -0.31
C GLY A 312 -21.22 -10.19 -0.67
N HIS A 313 -22.19 -10.96 -1.16
CA HIS A 313 -21.96 -12.34 -1.59
C HIS A 313 -21.18 -12.41 -2.90
N VAL A 314 -20.23 -13.33 -2.97
CA VAL A 314 -19.45 -13.63 -4.19
C VAL A 314 -20.14 -14.71 -5.01
N LYS A 315 -20.30 -14.49 -6.31
CA LYS A 315 -20.85 -15.46 -7.27
C LYS A 315 -19.97 -15.53 -8.53
N TRP A 316 -19.93 -16.68 -9.19
CA TRP A 316 -19.29 -16.84 -10.51
C TRP A 316 -20.38 -16.85 -11.59
N VAL A 317 -20.19 -16.06 -12.65
CA VAL A 317 -21.15 -15.89 -13.75
C VAL A 317 -20.43 -15.98 -15.09
N CYS A 318 -21.12 -16.39 -16.16
CA CYS A 318 -20.51 -16.40 -17.48
C CYS A 318 -20.19 -14.97 -17.96
N PHE A 319 -19.33 -14.84 -18.97
CA PHE A 319 -18.94 -13.55 -19.56
C PHE A 319 -20.11 -12.65 -19.94
N ASP A 320 -21.17 -13.22 -20.50
CA ASP A 320 -22.34 -12.45 -20.93
C ASP A 320 -23.11 -11.90 -19.73
N HIS A 321 -23.29 -12.72 -18.69
CA HIS A 321 -23.87 -12.27 -17.42
C HIS A 321 -22.99 -11.23 -16.71
N TYR A 322 -21.67 -11.35 -16.82
CA TYR A 322 -20.74 -10.35 -16.30
C TYR A 322 -20.92 -9.01 -17.02
N LYS A 323 -20.92 -9.01 -18.35
CA LYS A 323 -21.14 -7.80 -19.17
C LYS A 323 -22.46 -7.13 -18.86
N GLU A 324 -23.53 -7.90 -18.72
CA GLU A 324 -24.86 -7.36 -18.44
C GLU A 324 -24.94 -6.77 -17.03
N THR A 325 -24.43 -7.49 -16.03
CA THR A 325 -24.40 -7.02 -14.63
C THR A 325 -23.51 -5.79 -14.47
N TYR A 326 -22.35 -5.78 -15.13
CA TYR A 326 -21.42 -4.66 -15.10
C TYR A 326 -22.02 -3.43 -15.78
N ARG A 327 -22.66 -3.60 -16.95
CA ARG A 327 -23.36 -2.50 -17.62
C ARG A 327 -24.44 -1.90 -16.75
N HIS A 328 -25.27 -2.72 -16.13
CA HIS A 328 -26.34 -2.23 -15.26
C HIS A 328 -25.78 -1.49 -14.04
N THR A 329 -24.78 -2.05 -13.38
CA THR A 329 -24.16 -1.48 -12.17
C THR A 329 -23.41 -0.18 -12.49
N ALA A 330 -22.59 -0.17 -13.54
CA ALA A 330 -21.85 0.99 -13.98
C ALA A 330 -22.78 2.13 -14.42
N LEU A 331 -23.85 1.82 -15.15
CA LEU A 331 -24.85 2.81 -15.57
C LEU A 331 -25.60 3.39 -14.37
N THR A 332 -25.90 2.58 -13.36
CA THR A 332 -26.55 3.02 -12.12
C THR A 332 -25.64 3.99 -11.35
N LEU A 333 -24.38 3.62 -11.12
CA LEU A 333 -23.40 4.47 -10.42
C LEU A 333 -23.10 5.76 -11.19
N PHE A 334 -23.07 5.68 -12.52
CA PHE A 334 -22.92 6.84 -13.38
C PHE A 334 -24.12 7.79 -13.26
N SER A 335 -25.35 7.27 -13.32
CA SER A 335 -26.56 8.08 -13.13
C SER A 335 -26.57 8.79 -11.78
N GLN A 336 -26.24 8.07 -10.70
CA GLN A 336 -26.14 8.63 -9.35
C GLN A 336 -25.09 9.75 -9.26
N SER A 337 -23.96 9.59 -9.96
CA SER A 337 -22.89 10.60 -9.96
C SER A 337 -23.32 11.87 -10.73
N VAL A 338 -24.04 11.69 -11.84
CA VAL A 338 -24.61 12.80 -12.62
C VAL A 338 -25.66 13.55 -11.79
N GLU A 339 -26.53 12.82 -11.10
CA GLU A 339 -27.54 13.39 -10.20
C GLU A 339 -26.91 14.16 -9.02
N ALA A 340 -25.86 13.61 -8.41
CA ALA A 340 -25.12 14.27 -7.33
C ALA A 340 -24.46 15.59 -7.78
N ALA A 341 -24.14 15.72 -9.07
CA ALA A 341 -23.62 16.95 -9.66
C ALA A 341 -24.73 17.93 -10.12
N GLY A 342 -26.00 17.64 -9.83
CA GLY A 342 -27.15 18.43 -10.28
C GLY A 342 -27.52 18.23 -11.75
N GLY A 343 -27.01 17.16 -12.38
CA GLY A 343 -27.37 16.77 -13.74
C GLY A 343 -28.48 15.72 -13.80
N ILE A 344 -29.03 15.53 -14.99
CA ILE A 344 -30.02 14.49 -15.30
C ILE A 344 -29.44 13.62 -16.41
N TYR A 345 -29.35 12.30 -16.16
CA TYR A 345 -28.96 11.32 -17.18
C TYR A 345 -30.22 10.70 -17.80
N ASP A 346 -30.34 10.78 -19.12
CA ASP A 346 -31.37 10.09 -19.90
C ASP A 346 -30.82 8.76 -20.46
N PRO A 347 -31.25 7.60 -19.95
CA PRO A 347 -30.74 6.30 -20.39
C PRO A 347 -31.13 5.96 -21.83
N HIS A 348 -32.26 6.50 -22.32
CA HIS A 348 -32.79 6.17 -23.65
C HIS A 348 -31.96 6.85 -24.75
N PHE A 349 -31.57 8.10 -24.52
CA PHE A 349 -30.73 8.86 -25.45
C PHE A 349 -29.25 8.85 -25.09
N ARG A 350 -28.87 8.21 -23.98
CA ARG A 350 -27.53 8.27 -23.37
C ARG A 350 -27.01 9.71 -23.25
N LYS A 351 -27.91 10.64 -22.92
CA LYS A 351 -27.63 12.08 -22.88
C LYS A 351 -27.60 12.57 -21.45
N ILE A 352 -26.59 13.38 -21.12
CA ILE A 352 -26.53 14.09 -19.85
C ILE A 352 -27.00 15.52 -20.07
N SER A 353 -27.87 16.01 -19.18
CA SER A 353 -28.28 17.42 -19.13
C SER A 353 -27.90 17.98 -17.76
N ILE A 354 -26.90 18.85 -17.71
CA ILE A 354 -26.53 19.58 -16.49
C ILE A 354 -27.20 20.94 -16.62
N SER A 355 -28.11 21.28 -15.70
CA SER A 355 -28.60 22.66 -15.62
C SER A 355 -27.41 23.52 -15.21
N GLU A 356 -27.02 24.47 -16.06
CA GLU A 356 -25.97 25.44 -15.75
C GLU A 356 -26.21 26.01 -14.36
N TRP A 357 -25.18 25.93 -13.52
CA TRP A 357 -25.18 26.58 -12.22
C TRP A 357 -25.38 28.08 -12.47
N ASN A 358 -26.56 28.59 -12.13
CA ASN A 358 -26.80 30.03 -12.16
C ASN A 358 -25.82 30.70 -11.19
N GLU A 359 -24.77 31.33 -11.74
CA GLU A 359 -23.77 32.13 -11.00
C GLU A 359 -24.39 33.35 -10.26
N GLY A 360 -25.71 33.52 -10.29
CA GLY A 360 -26.43 34.69 -9.77
C GLY A 360 -26.96 34.60 -8.33
N GLN A 361 -26.61 33.59 -7.52
CA GLN A 361 -27.10 33.48 -6.12
C GLN A 361 -26.03 33.66 -5.03
N ILE A 362 -24.82 34.09 -5.37
CA ILE A 362 -23.86 34.59 -4.38
C ILE A 362 -23.87 36.13 -4.46
N SER A 363 -24.86 36.75 -3.83
CA SER A 363 -24.92 38.20 -3.60
C SER A 363 -24.96 38.51 -2.12
#